data_AF-A0A924LFC2-F1
#
_entry.id   AF-A0A924LFC2-F1
#
_cell.length_a   1.000
_cell.length_b   1.000
_cell.length_c   1.000
_cell.angle_alpha   90.00
_cell.angle_beta   90.00
_cell.angle_gamma   90.00
#
_symmetry.space_group_name_H-M   'P 1'
#
loop_
_entity.id
_entity.type
_entity.pdbx_description
1 polymer ?
#
loop_
_entity_poly.entity_id
_entity_poly.type
_entity_poly.pdbx_seq_one_letter_code
_entity_poly.pdbx_strand_id
1 'polypeptide(L)'
;MSEIAPFPPTPAAALLRLAAFVTGAGRDYAQGRNSDPGPGHRDSVSLMSPDLRHRVITERDVATSARAMTEALIPPPTDLPVVAAPLADGPALLLVTPEDLHPESGFGQTSGFAGVLVVSGAATGSERSLAFVAGAAADTSTRAGAYFNCPVQMIDMIDPATLCAPAAEAEVDTIVTAYAPVGPVADALAKATAVLQESGVALAQVRRFWDVRFWPRARKGFFAFKDKVPPILAQEGLC
;
A
#
# COMPACT_ATOMS: atom_id res chain seq x y z
N MET A 1 -15.17 55.52 6.40
CA MET A 1 -13.95 54.73 6.17
C MET A 1 -14.39 53.45 5.47
N SER A 2 -14.16 53.36 4.16
CA SER A 2 -14.68 52.29 3.31
C SER A 2 -13.98 50.98 3.66
N GLU A 3 -14.74 49.99 4.10
CA GLU A 3 -14.30 48.62 4.32
C GLU A 3 -13.87 48.04 2.96
N ILE A 4 -12.59 47.70 2.82
CA ILE A 4 -12.04 47.10 1.60
C ILE A 4 -12.60 45.67 1.54
N ALA A 5 -13.43 45.39 0.54
CA ALA A 5 -13.92 44.03 0.31
C ALA A 5 -12.74 43.05 0.25
N PRO A 6 -12.82 41.84 0.86
CA PRO A 6 -11.72 40.87 0.93
C PRO A 6 -11.21 40.39 -0.43
N PHE A 7 -11.92 40.72 -1.52
CA PHE A 7 -11.53 40.50 -2.90
C PHE A 7 -11.69 41.79 -3.72
N PRO A 8 -10.70 42.69 -3.73
CA PRO A 8 -10.69 43.81 -4.66
C PRO A 8 -10.60 43.26 -6.09
N PRO A 9 -11.56 43.57 -7.00
CA PRO A 9 -11.61 43.02 -8.35
C PRO A 9 -10.68 43.80 -9.29
N THR A 10 -9.41 43.94 -8.92
CA THR A 10 -8.40 44.65 -9.71
C THR A 10 -7.28 43.71 -10.13
N PRO A 11 -6.69 43.89 -11.32
CA PRO A 11 -5.57 43.07 -11.78
C PRO A 11 -4.41 43.07 -10.78
N ALA A 12 -4.08 44.23 -10.18
CA ALA A 12 -3.01 44.35 -9.19
C ALA A 12 -3.26 43.51 -7.93
N ALA A 13 -4.49 43.53 -7.40
CA ALA A 13 -4.84 42.73 -6.22
C ALA A 13 -4.86 41.22 -6.52
N ALA A 14 -5.35 40.85 -7.70
CA ALA A 14 -5.35 39.46 -8.16
C ALA A 14 -3.92 38.91 -8.37
N LEU A 15 -3.03 39.67 -9.00
CA LEU A 15 -1.63 39.29 -9.19
C LEU A 15 -0.88 39.18 -7.85
N LEU A 16 -1.18 40.04 -6.88
CA LEU A 16 -0.58 39.96 -5.54
C LEU A 16 -1.02 38.70 -4.79
N ARG A 17 -2.30 38.34 -4.88
CA ARG A 17 -2.81 37.06 -4.33
C ARG A 17 -2.20 35.85 -5.04
N LEU A 18 -2.11 35.89 -6.37
CA LEU A 18 -1.46 34.82 -7.15
C LEU A 18 0.01 34.66 -6.73
N ALA A 19 0.75 35.76 -6.61
CA ALA A 19 2.14 35.75 -6.15
C ALA A 19 2.29 35.15 -4.74
N ALA A 20 1.37 35.49 -3.82
CA ALA A 20 1.35 34.93 -2.48
C ALA A 20 0.99 33.43 -2.47
N PHE A 21 0.14 32.97 -3.38
CA PHE A 21 -0.23 31.57 -3.48
C PHE A 21 0.88 30.71 -4.10
N VAL A 22 1.55 31.18 -5.17
CA VAL A 22 2.55 30.38 -5.90
C VAL A 22 3.79 30.01 -5.09
N THR A 23 4.06 30.71 -3.98
CA THR A 23 5.14 30.34 -3.04
C THR A 23 4.85 29.00 -2.34
N GLY A 24 3.58 28.68 -2.07
CA GLY A 24 3.12 27.41 -1.49
C GLY A 24 2.45 26.45 -2.50
N ALA A 25 2.27 26.87 -3.76
CA ALA A 25 1.54 26.12 -4.78
C ALA A 25 2.23 24.84 -5.31
N GLY A 26 3.35 24.44 -4.71
CA GLY A 26 4.06 23.21 -5.01
C GLY A 26 3.57 22.04 -4.15
N ARG A 27 4.47 21.51 -3.31
CA ARG A 27 4.22 20.33 -2.46
C ARG A 27 3.05 20.55 -1.49
N ASP A 28 2.95 21.73 -0.88
CA ASP A 28 1.94 22.03 0.13
C ASP A 28 0.54 22.05 -0.48
N TYR A 29 0.38 22.66 -1.66
CA TYR A 29 -0.85 22.57 -2.44
C TYR A 29 -1.17 21.11 -2.84
N ALA A 30 -0.19 20.34 -3.33
CA ALA A 30 -0.42 18.94 -3.71
C ALA A 30 -0.90 18.08 -2.54
N GLN A 31 -0.40 18.32 -1.33
CA GLN A 31 -0.80 17.62 -0.10
C GLN A 31 -2.16 18.09 0.42
N GLY A 32 -2.47 19.39 0.32
CA GLY A 32 -3.66 19.99 0.91
C GLY A 32 -4.89 20.06 -0.01
N ARG A 33 -4.74 19.95 -1.33
CA ARG A 33 -5.83 20.24 -2.30
C ARG A 33 -7.10 19.39 -2.17
N ASN A 34 -7.02 18.23 -1.53
CA ASN A 34 -8.14 17.31 -1.32
C ASN A 34 -8.70 17.36 0.12
N SER A 35 -8.20 18.28 0.94
CA SER A 35 -8.60 18.42 2.34
C SER A 35 -9.44 19.69 2.51
N ASP A 36 -10.59 19.56 3.19
CA ASP A 36 -11.41 20.69 3.65
C ASP A 36 -11.21 20.84 5.18
N PRO A 37 -10.39 21.80 5.63
CA PRO A 37 -10.17 22.05 7.06
C PRO A 37 -11.35 22.78 7.73
N GLY A 38 -12.43 23.07 7.00
CA GLY A 38 -13.60 23.77 7.51
C GLY A 38 -13.58 25.29 7.28
N PRO A 39 -14.61 26.00 7.76
CA PRO A 39 -14.80 27.42 7.47
C PRO A 39 -13.66 28.29 8.00
N GLY A 40 -13.14 29.19 7.17
CA GLY A 40 -12.11 30.16 7.56
C GLY A 40 -10.67 29.75 7.23
N HIS A 41 -10.43 28.50 6.84
CA HIS A 41 -9.11 28.00 6.45
C HIS A 41 -9.10 27.63 4.96
N ARG A 42 -8.64 28.54 4.11
CA ARG A 42 -8.70 28.38 2.64
C ARG A 42 -7.33 28.35 1.97
N ASP A 43 -6.30 28.00 2.72
CA ASP A 43 -4.91 28.05 2.27
C ASP A 43 -4.56 26.91 1.29
N SER A 44 -5.43 25.90 1.19
CA SER A 44 -5.27 24.74 0.30
C SER A 44 -5.73 24.99 -1.15
N VAL A 45 -6.26 26.18 -1.47
CA VAL A 45 -6.74 26.54 -2.81
C VAL A 45 -6.32 27.96 -3.19
N SER A 46 -6.16 28.23 -4.49
CA SER A 46 -5.66 29.53 -4.97
C SER A 46 -6.64 30.70 -4.80
N LEU A 47 -7.93 30.39 -4.65
CA LEU A 47 -9.03 31.37 -4.64
C LEU A 47 -9.07 32.30 -5.87
N MET A 48 -8.42 31.93 -6.98
CA MET A 48 -8.37 32.74 -8.22
C MET A 48 -9.62 32.61 -9.10
N SER A 49 -10.61 31.81 -8.70
CA SER A 49 -11.80 31.54 -9.52
C SER A 49 -12.64 32.79 -9.86
N PRO A 50 -12.83 33.80 -8.98
CA PRO A 50 -13.53 35.02 -9.35
C PRO A 50 -12.72 35.85 -10.35
N ASP A 51 -11.41 35.94 -10.15
CA ASP A 51 -10.52 36.74 -10.99
C ASP A 51 -10.41 36.17 -12.42
N LEU A 52 -10.37 34.83 -12.55
CA LEU A 52 -10.38 34.13 -13.83
C LEU A 52 -11.75 34.23 -14.53
N ARG A 53 -12.85 33.94 -13.80
CA ARG A 53 -14.21 33.96 -14.36
C ARG A 53 -14.57 35.32 -14.96
N HIS A 54 -14.09 36.40 -14.34
CA HIS A 54 -14.36 37.76 -14.77
C HIS A 54 -13.21 38.41 -15.55
N ARG A 55 -12.18 37.63 -15.92
CA ARG A 55 -11.01 38.09 -16.70
C ARG A 55 -10.26 39.29 -16.08
N VAL A 56 -10.24 39.37 -14.76
CA VAL A 56 -9.37 40.30 -14.00
C VAL A 56 -7.91 39.90 -14.20
N ILE A 57 -7.65 38.60 -14.31
CA ILE A 57 -6.42 37.97 -14.81
C ILE A 57 -6.80 36.84 -15.77
N THR A 58 -5.82 36.28 -16.46
CA THR A 58 -6.01 35.21 -17.45
C THR A 58 -5.41 33.88 -16.98
N GLU A 59 -5.81 32.80 -17.64
CA GLU A 59 -5.20 31.47 -17.46
C GLU A 59 -3.71 31.51 -17.78
N ARG A 60 -3.28 32.37 -18.72
CA ARG A 60 -1.87 32.58 -19.04
C ARG A 60 -1.11 33.13 -17.84
N ASP A 61 -1.64 34.14 -17.15
CA ASP A 61 -1.00 34.74 -15.97
C ASP A 61 -0.78 33.70 -14.87
N VAL A 62 -1.78 32.84 -14.64
CA VAL A 62 -1.70 31.74 -13.66
C VAL A 62 -0.69 30.67 -14.11
N ALA A 63 -0.77 30.22 -15.37
CA ALA A 63 0.09 29.16 -15.91
C ALA A 63 1.56 29.56 -15.98
N THR A 64 1.89 30.84 -16.25
CA THR A 64 3.28 31.31 -16.27
C THR A 64 3.83 31.61 -14.88
N SER A 65 2.96 31.81 -13.89
CA SER A 65 3.37 32.06 -12.49
C SER A 65 3.61 30.78 -11.72
N ALA A 66 2.86 29.71 -12.02
CA ALA A 66 3.06 28.39 -11.43
C ALA A 66 4.27 27.69 -12.06
N ARG A 67 5.27 27.35 -11.25
CA ARG A 67 6.41 26.55 -11.73
C ARG A 67 6.00 25.08 -11.83
N ALA A 68 6.33 24.44 -12.94
CA ALA A 68 6.18 23.00 -13.05
C ALA A 68 7.03 22.30 -11.99
N MET A 69 6.45 21.36 -11.26
CA MET A 69 7.20 20.48 -10.38
C MET A 69 7.91 19.42 -11.23
N THR A 70 9.21 19.26 -11.02
CA THR A 70 9.95 18.13 -11.57
C THR A 70 9.72 16.93 -10.67
N GLU A 71 8.84 16.03 -11.10
CA GLU A 71 8.68 14.72 -10.47
C GLU A 71 9.58 13.70 -11.16
N ALA A 72 10.01 12.68 -10.42
CA ALA A 72 10.68 11.54 -11.02
C ALA A 72 9.72 10.87 -12.01
N LEU A 73 10.22 10.52 -13.19
CA LEU A 73 9.43 9.74 -14.14
C LEU A 73 8.98 8.44 -13.48
N ILE A 74 7.71 8.10 -13.67
CA ILE A 74 7.18 6.79 -13.26
C ILE A 74 7.97 5.73 -14.05
N PRO A 75 8.62 4.77 -13.37
CA PRO A 75 9.35 3.72 -14.07
C PRO A 75 8.40 2.91 -14.96
N PRO A 76 8.90 2.35 -16.08
CA PRO A 76 8.06 1.54 -16.95
C PRO A 76 7.54 0.30 -16.21
N PRO A 77 6.38 -0.26 -16.61
CA PRO A 77 5.88 -1.51 -16.04
C PRO A 77 6.90 -2.63 -16.21
N THR A 78 7.18 -3.35 -15.13
CA THR A 78 8.06 -4.52 -15.13
C THR A 78 7.23 -5.80 -15.18
N ASP A 79 7.79 -6.86 -15.76
CA ASP A 79 7.18 -8.19 -15.65
C ASP A 79 7.09 -8.64 -14.19
N LEU A 80 6.08 -9.47 -13.94
CA LEU A 80 5.82 -10.00 -12.62
C LEU A 80 7.01 -10.88 -12.19
N PRO A 81 7.66 -10.61 -11.04
CA PRO A 81 8.86 -11.33 -10.63
C PRO A 81 8.61 -12.83 -10.55
N VAL A 82 9.61 -13.64 -10.89
CA VAL A 82 9.56 -15.07 -10.60
C VAL A 82 9.68 -15.22 -9.09
N VAL A 83 8.62 -15.72 -8.47
CA VAL A 83 8.62 -16.10 -7.06
C VAL A 83 9.08 -17.56 -7.00
N ALA A 84 9.93 -17.89 -6.03
CA ALA A 84 10.56 -19.21 -5.92
C ALA A 84 9.53 -20.36 -5.93
N ALA A 85 10.01 -21.53 -6.36
CA ALA A 85 9.26 -22.78 -6.59
C ALA A 85 8.54 -23.28 -5.31
N PRO A 86 7.68 -24.33 -5.37
CA PRO A 86 6.77 -24.67 -4.27
C PRO A 86 7.51 -24.95 -2.97
N LEU A 87 6.81 -24.75 -1.84
CA LEU A 87 7.29 -25.05 -0.48
C LEU A 87 8.17 -26.31 -0.50
N ALA A 88 9.39 -26.21 0.02
CA ALA A 88 10.25 -27.37 0.18
C ALA A 88 9.51 -28.45 0.98
N ASP A 89 9.73 -29.72 0.64
CA ASP A 89 9.21 -30.85 1.42
C ASP A 89 9.88 -30.82 2.80
N GLY A 90 9.21 -30.24 3.80
CA GLY A 90 9.75 -30.09 5.15
C GLY A 90 8.90 -29.19 6.06
N PRO A 91 9.14 -29.23 7.38
CA PRO A 91 8.47 -28.35 8.31
C PRO A 91 8.88 -26.90 8.07
N ALA A 92 7.91 -25.99 8.00
CA ALA A 92 8.15 -24.56 7.81
C ALA A 92 7.37 -23.71 8.82
N LEU A 93 7.78 -22.46 9.03
CA LEU A 93 6.92 -21.47 9.67
C LEU A 93 6.08 -20.75 8.61
N LEU A 94 4.82 -20.51 8.92
CA LEU A 94 3.97 -19.64 8.11
C LEU A 94 3.95 -18.23 8.69
N LEU A 95 4.47 -17.25 7.96
CA LEU A 95 4.36 -15.83 8.30
C LEU A 95 3.14 -15.22 7.60
N VAL A 96 2.19 -14.72 8.39
CA VAL A 96 0.98 -14.03 7.95
C VAL A 96 1.15 -12.54 8.16
N THR A 97 0.99 -11.75 7.09
CA THR A 97 1.22 -10.30 7.11
C THR A 97 -0.11 -9.54 7.12
N PRO A 98 -0.12 -8.24 7.50
CA PRO A 98 -1.37 -7.47 7.54
C PRO A 98 -1.97 -7.18 6.16
N GLU A 99 -1.22 -7.39 5.07
CA GLU A 99 -1.74 -7.26 3.70
C GLU A 99 -2.66 -8.42 3.32
N ASP A 100 -2.54 -9.56 4.00
CA ASP A 100 -3.31 -10.77 3.71
C ASP A 100 -3.48 -11.64 4.96
N LEU A 101 -4.57 -11.35 5.70
CA LEU A 101 -4.94 -12.00 6.95
C LEU A 101 -5.81 -13.27 6.74
N HIS A 102 -5.76 -13.88 5.56
CA HIS A 102 -6.52 -15.11 5.28
C HIS A 102 -5.61 -16.20 4.69
N PRO A 103 -4.72 -16.80 5.51
CA PRO A 103 -3.77 -17.83 5.06
C PRO A 103 -4.45 -19.10 4.54
N GLU A 104 -5.62 -19.47 5.05
CA GLU A 104 -6.29 -20.74 4.79
C GLU A 104 -6.63 -20.92 3.30
N SER A 105 -6.96 -19.83 2.61
CA SER A 105 -7.32 -19.84 1.19
C SER A 105 -6.12 -19.86 0.25
N GLY A 106 -4.90 -19.65 0.76
CA GLY A 106 -3.68 -19.50 -0.07
C GLY A 106 -2.71 -20.63 0.11
N PHE A 107 -2.65 -21.15 1.33
CA PHE A 107 -1.82 -22.28 1.68
C PHE A 107 -2.62 -23.57 1.78
N GLY A 108 -3.96 -23.53 1.81
CA GLY A 108 -4.82 -24.72 1.92
C GLY A 108 -4.44 -25.59 3.13
N GLN A 109 -4.86 -26.86 3.16
CA GLN A 109 -4.32 -27.81 4.16
C GLN A 109 -2.94 -28.33 3.75
N THR A 110 -2.03 -27.47 3.29
CA THR A 110 -0.64 -27.89 3.07
C THR A 110 -0.10 -28.37 4.42
N SER A 111 0.07 -29.68 4.54
CA SER A 111 0.57 -30.34 5.74
C SER A 111 2.06 -30.02 5.87
N GLY A 112 2.47 -29.37 6.97
CA GLY A 112 3.88 -29.12 7.23
C GLY A 112 4.22 -27.85 8.00
N PHE A 113 3.26 -27.01 8.41
CA PHE A 113 3.63 -25.86 9.25
C PHE A 113 3.93 -26.29 10.68
N ALA A 114 5.15 -26.01 11.15
CA ALA A 114 5.55 -26.18 12.55
C ALA A 114 4.93 -25.10 13.46
N GLY A 115 4.53 -23.98 12.88
CA GLY A 115 3.87 -22.87 13.56
C GLY A 115 3.48 -21.75 12.61
N VAL A 116 2.63 -20.85 13.10
CA VAL A 116 2.21 -19.63 12.38
C VAL A 116 2.66 -18.39 13.16
N LEU A 117 3.26 -17.43 12.46
CA LEU A 117 3.56 -16.10 12.95
C LEU A 117 2.55 -15.12 12.34
N VAL A 118 1.78 -14.40 13.15
CA VAL A 118 0.81 -13.40 12.67
C VAL A 118 1.28 -12.00 13.05
N VAL A 119 1.52 -11.17 12.05
CA VAL A 119 1.99 -9.80 12.25
C VAL A 119 0.81 -8.88 12.58
N SER A 120 0.90 -8.15 13.69
CA SER A 120 -0.15 -7.24 14.17
C SER A 120 0.15 -5.75 13.93
N GLY A 121 1.43 -5.35 13.86
CA GLY A 121 1.85 -3.95 13.98
C GLY A 121 2.51 -3.29 12.76
N ALA A 122 2.54 -3.94 11.59
CA ALA A 122 3.15 -3.34 10.39
C ALA A 122 2.28 -2.26 9.69
N ALA A 123 1.11 -1.93 10.23
CA ALA A 123 0.19 -0.95 9.64
C ALA A 123 0.51 0.48 10.09
N THR A 124 0.42 1.43 9.17
CA THR A 124 0.40 2.87 9.48
C THR A 124 -1.02 3.40 9.25
N GLY A 125 -1.51 4.29 10.12
CA GLY A 125 -2.85 4.82 9.97
C GLY A 125 -3.41 5.49 11.22
N SER A 126 -4.69 5.85 11.15
CA SER A 126 -5.43 6.34 12.32
C SER A 126 -5.60 5.24 13.37
N GLU A 127 -5.87 5.64 14.61
CA GLU A 127 -6.15 4.72 15.72
C GLU A 127 -7.22 3.67 15.36
N ARG A 128 -8.28 4.08 14.65
CA ARG A 128 -9.34 3.16 14.19
C ARG A 128 -8.83 2.13 13.18
N SER A 129 -7.98 2.54 12.26
CA SER A 129 -7.38 1.64 11.27
C SER A 129 -6.46 0.63 11.94
N LEU A 130 -5.63 1.09 12.89
CA LEU A 130 -4.73 0.23 13.65
C LEU A 130 -5.51 -0.79 14.51
N ALA A 131 -6.57 -0.33 15.19
CA ALA A 131 -7.44 -1.21 15.97
C ALA A 131 -8.13 -2.28 15.11
N PHE A 132 -8.57 -1.94 13.89
CA PHE A 132 -9.17 -2.90 12.96
C PHE A 132 -8.15 -3.98 12.54
N VAL A 133 -6.93 -3.58 12.15
CA VAL A 133 -5.88 -4.52 11.74
C VAL A 133 -5.48 -5.42 12.91
N ALA A 134 -5.32 -4.88 14.12
CA ALA A 134 -5.02 -5.67 15.31
C ALA A 134 -6.13 -6.69 15.62
N GLY A 135 -7.40 -6.29 15.53
CA GLY A 135 -8.54 -7.18 15.70
C GLY A 135 -8.59 -8.29 14.63
N ALA A 136 -8.32 -7.94 13.36
CA ALA A 136 -8.26 -8.91 12.28
C ALA A 136 -7.08 -9.89 12.44
N ALA A 137 -5.92 -9.44 12.93
CA ALA A 137 -4.77 -10.29 13.23
C ALA A 137 -5.06 -11.27 14.38
N ALA A 138 -5.78 -10.83 15.42
CA ALA A 138 -6.21 -11.70 16.52
C ALA A 138 -7.21 -12.78 16.06
N ASP A 139 -8.21 -12.40 15.25
CA ASP A 139 -9.14 -13.35 14.62
C ASP A 139 -8.38 -14.37 13.75
N THR A 140 -7.46 -13.88 12.92
CA THR A 140 -6.61 -14.71 12.05
C THR A 140 -5.77 -15.68 12.84
N SER A 141 -5.22 -15.27 13.99
CA SER A 141 -4.45 -16.16 14.86
C SER A 141 -5.29 -17.34 15.36
N THR A 142 -6.55 -17.07 15.71
CA THR A 142 -7.50 -18.11 16.15
C THR A 142 -7.84 -19.07 15.01
N ARG A 143 -8.21 -18.55 13.84
CA ARG A 143 -8.61 -19.37 12.69
C ARG A 143 -7.44 -20.18 12.12
N ALA A 144 -6.27 -19.56 11.97
CA ALA A 144 -5.08 -20.23 11.45
C ALA A 144 -4.63 -21.38 12.37
N GLY A 145 -4.62 -21.17 13.69
CA GLY A 145 -4.28 -22.24 14.64
C GLY A 145 -5.23 -23.43 14.55
N ALA A 146 -6.53 -23.18 14.43
CA ALA A 146 -7.52 -24.23 14.25
C ALA A 146 -7.41 -24.95 12.90
N TYR A 147 -7.13 -24.20 11.82
CA TYR A 147 -7.10 -24.73 10.46
C TYR A 147 -5.82 -25.53 10.15
N PHE A 148 -4.66 -25.04 10.58
CA PHE A 148 -3.36 -25.69 10.36
C PHE A 148 -2.97 -26.65 11.48
N ASN A 149 -3.68 -26.62 12.62
CA ASN A 149 -3.44 -27.47 13.78
C ASN A 149 -2.00 -27.38 14.31
N CYS A 150 -1.48 -26.15 14.42
CA CYS A 150 -0.14 -25.86 14.93
C CYS A 150 -0.16 -24.63 15.86
N PRO A 151 0.90 -24.40 16.65
CA PRO A 151 1.04 -23.20 17.47
C PRO A 151 0.97 -21.93 16.64
N VAL A 152 0.40 -20.88 17.23
CA VAL A 152 0.36 -19.54 16.63
C VAL A 152 0.95 -18.53 17.58
N GLN A 153 1.82 -17.67 17.07
CA GLN A 153 2.43 -16.57 17.78
C GLN A 153 2.11 -15.27 17.07
N MET A 154 1.69 -14.26 17.82
CA MET A 154 1.58 -12.90 17.30
C MET A 154 2.91 -12.16 17.46
N ILE A 155 3.31 -11.42 16.43
CA ILE A 155 4.50 -10.57 16.42
C ILE A 155 4.14 -9.16 15.97
N ASP A 156 4.84 -8.15 16.48
CA ASP A 156 4.47 -6.76 16.23
C ASP A 156 5.02 -6.23 14.90
N MET A 157 6.09 -6.83 14.37
CA MET A 157 6.73 -6.37 13.13
C MET A 157 7.45 -7.51 12.40
N ILE A 158 7.79 -7.26 11.13
CA ILE A 158 8.60 -8.15 10.30
C ILE A 158 10.04 -7.68 10.42
N ASP A 159 10.81 -8.30 11.31
CA ASP A 159 12.24 -8.05 11.43
C ASP A 159 13.03 -9.36 11.61
N PRO A 160 14.36 -9.37 11.40
CA PRO A 160 15.14 -10.61 11.53
C PRO A 160 15.04 -11.25 12.93
N ALA A 161 15.00 -10.46 14.01
CA ALA A 161 15.03 -10.99 15.38
C ALA A 161 13.73 -11.72 15.74
N THR A 162 12.59 -11.13 15.34
CA THR A 162 11.23 -11.67 15.51
C THR A 162 10.96 -12.89 14.64
N LEU A 163 11.76 -13.12 13.60
CA LEU A 163 11.65 -14.28 12.71
C LEU A 163 12.66 -15.40 13.04
N CYS A 164 13.91 -15.07 13.37
CA CYS A 164 14.96 -16.06 13.67
C CYS A 164 14.66 -16.87 14.93
N ALA A 165 14.21 -16.22 16.01
CA ALA A 165 13.98 -16.91 17.28
C ALA A 165 12.88 -18.00 17.15
N PRO A 166 11.69 -17.71 16.60
CA PRO A 166 10.68 -18.74 16.38
C PRO A 166 11.13 -19.83 15.40
N ALA A 167 11.90 -19.48 14.36
CA ALA A 167 12.40 -20.47 13.40
C ALA A 167 13.35 -21.47 14.07
N ALA A 168 14.25 -20.98 14.93
CA ALA A 168 15.14 -21.81 15.72
C ALA A 168 14.39 -22.67 16.75
N GLU A 169 13.40 -22.11 17.44
CA GLU A 169 12.56 -22.84 18.41
C GLU A 169 11.73 -23.96 17.75
N ALA A 170 11.27 -23.74 16.52
CA ALA A 170 10.54 -24.72 15.73
C ALA A 170 11.45 -25.71 14.98
N GLU A 171 12.78 -25.57 15.09
CA GLU A 171 13.78 -26.35 14.36
C GLU A 171 13.56 -26.35 12.83
N VAL A 172 13.17 -25.20 12.26
CA VAL A 172 12.97 -25.05 10.82
C VAL A 172 13.99 -24.11 10.18
N ASP A 173 14.33 -24.38 8.93
CA ASP A 173 15.19 -23.54 8.10
C ASP A 173 14.38 -22.72 7.08
N THR A 174 13.04 -22.80 7.10
CA THR A 174 12.19 -22.21 6.07
C THR A 174 11.03 -21.45 6.69
N ILE A 175 10.87 -20.19 6.29
CA ILE A 175 9.71 -19.34 6.57
C ILE A 175 9.00 -19.08 5.26
N VAL A 176 7.69 -19.32 5.22
CA VAL A 176 6.85 -19.11 4.05
C VAL A 176 5.84 -18.01 4.31
N THR A 177 5.61 -17.14 3.33
CA THR A 177 4.62 -16.07 3.43
C THR A 177 3.93 -15.80 2.10
N ALA A 178 2.79 -15.12 2.12
CA ALA A 178 2.13 -14.68 0.90
C ALA A 178 3.01 -13.63 0.17
N TYR A 179 2.97 -13.63 -1.16
CA TYR A 179 3.73 -12.66 -1.95
C TYR A 179 3.27 -11.23 -1.69
N ALA A 180 4.16 -10.41 -1.12
CA ALA A 180 3.95 -8.98 -0.93
C ALA A 180 4.54 -8.22 -2.13
N PRO A 181 3.72 -7.53 -2.94
CA PRO A 181 4.19 -7.01 -4.22
C PRO A 181 5.00 -5.72 -4.11
N VAL A 182 4.49 -4.74 -3.37
CA VAL A 182 5.09 -3.42 -3.16
C VAL A 182 4.60 -2.85 -1.84
N GLY A 183 5.39 -1.96 -1.24
CA GLY A 183 5.01 -1.24 -0.02
C GLY A 183 5.77 -1.71 1.23
N PRO A 184 5.36 -1.25 2.42
CA PRO A 184 6.13 -1.45 3.66
C PRO A 184 6.37 -2.93 4.01
N VAL A 185 5.41 -3.82 3.73
CA VAL A 185 5.59 -5.26 3.98
C VAL A 185 6.63 -5.85 3.03
N ALA A 186 6.57 -5.52 1.74
CA ALA A 186 7.57 -5.96 0.77
C ALA A 186 8.98 -5.47 1.13
N ASP A 187 9.11 -4.21 1.56
CA ASP A 187 10.38 -3.63 2.02
C ASP A 187 10.91 -4.33 3.28
N ALA A 188 10.04 -4.66 4.23
CA ALA A 188 10.41 -5.36 5.46
C ALA A 188 10.84 -6.80 5.18
N LEU A 189 10.10 -7.53 4.32
CA LEU A 189 10.47 -8.88 3.89
C LEU A 189 11.81 -8.90 3.15
N ALA A 190 12.09 -7.92 2.28
CA ALA A 190 13.36 -7.83 1.57
C ALA A 190 14.54 -7.62 2.54
N LYS A 191 14.39 -6.74 3.53
CA LYS A 191 15.39 -6.52 4.58
C LYS A 191 15.59 -7.78 5.44
N ALA A 192 14.49 -8.44 5.83
CA ALA A 192 14.55 -9.67 6.62
C ALA A 192 15.23 -10.81 5.86
N THR A 193 14.94 -10.97 4.57
CA THR A 193 15.52 -12.02 3.72
C THR A 193 17.04 -11.97 3.72
N ALA A 194 17.64 -10.78 3.59
CA ALA A 194 19.09 -10.63 3.57
C ALA A 194 19.76 -11.16 4.86
N VAL A 195 19.15 -10.92 6.02
CA VAL A 195 19.70 -11.33 7.32
C VAL A 195 19.39 -12.79 7.65
N LEU A 196 18.19 -13.27 7.30
CA LEU A 196 17.78 -14.66 7.51
C LEU A 196 18.70 -15.63 6.73
N GLN A 197 19.10 -15.25 5.51
CA GLN A 197 20.04 -16.03 4.70
C GLN A 197 21.40 -16.24 5.40
N GLU A 198 21.90 -15.25 6.14
CA GLU A 198 23.14 -15.38 6.91
C GLU A 198 22.99 -16.35 8.09
N SER A 199 21.76 -16.51 8.59
CA SER A 199 21.41 -17.44 9.69
C SER A 199 20.97 -18.82 9.20
N GLY A 200 21.04 -19.09 7.89
CA GLY A 200 20.63 -20.35 7.30
C GLY A 200 19.11 -20.54 7.18
N VAL A 201 18.32 -19.47 7.35
CA VAL A 201 16.85 -19.51 7.21
C VAL A 201 16.44 -18.91 5.85
N ALA A 202 15.71 -19.67 5.05
CA ALA A 202 15.14 -19.24 3.79
C ALA A 202 13.77 -18.58 4.00
N LEU A 203 13.58 -17.37 3.47
CA LEU A 203 12.26 -16.73 3.38
C LEU A 203 11.71 -16.93 1.96
N ALA A 204 10.67 -17.77 1.83
CA ALA A 204 9.99 -18.04 0.58
C ALA A 204 8.64 -17.30 0.53
N GLN A 205 8.40 -16.60 -0.58
CA GLN A 205 7.09 -16.01 -0.84
C GLN A 205 6.29 -16.96 -1.73
N VAL A 206 4.97 -17.01 -1.57
CA VAL A 206 4.06 -17.78 -2.41
C VAL A 206 3.01 -16.84 -2.99
N ARG A 207 2.93 -16.80 -4.32
CA ARG A 207 1.92 -15.99 -5.00
C ARG A 207 0.58 -16.71 -5.01
N ARG A 208 -0.49 -16.00 -4.65
CA ARG A 208 -1.85 -16.55 -4.69
C ARG A 208 -2.19 -17.00 -6.11
N PHE A 209 -2.99 -18.06 -6.19
CA PHE A 209 -3.48 -18.58 -7.46
C PHE A 209 -4.12 -17.48 -8.33
N TRP A 210 -4.99 -16.66 -7.73
CA TRP A 210 -5.65 -15.55 -8.41
C TRP A 210 -4.67 -14.52 -8.98
N ASP A 211 -3.62 -14.18 -8.25
CA ASP A 211 -2.60 -13.24 -8.70
C ASP A 211 -1.80 -13.79 -9.88
N VAL A 212 -1.46 -15.08 -9.86
CA VAL A 212 -0.81 -15.75 -11.00
C VAL A 212 -1.68 -15.66 -12.26
N ARG A 213 -3.01 -15.79 -12.13
CA ARG A 213 -3.93 -15.79 -13.27
C ARG A 213 -4.31 -14.39 -13.73
N PHE A 214 -4.65 -13.48 -12.83
CA PHE A 214 -5.22 -12.18 -13.20
C PHE A 214 -4.17 -11.10 -13.42
N TRP A 215 -3.10 -11.07 -12.62
CA TRP A 215 -2.11 -9.99 -12.70
C TRP A 215 -1.49 -9.83 -14.10
N PRO A 216 -1.03 -10.89 -14.80
CA PRO A 216 -0.43 -10.74 -16.12
C PRO A 216 -1.37 -10.15 -17.19
N ARG A 217 -2.69 -10.15 -16.92
CA ARG A 217 -3.75 -9.60 -17.79
C ARG A 217 -4.11 -8.16 -17.44
N ALA A 218 -3.77 -7.68 -16.24
CA ALA A 218 -4.01 -6.32 -15.77
C ALA A 218 -3.01 -5.30 -16.36
N ARG A 219 -2.84 -5.32 -17.70
CA ARG A 219 -1.86 -4.46 -18.42
C ARG A 219 -2.43 -3.12 -18.89
N LYS A 220 -3.76 -2.99 -18.91
CA LYS A 220 -4.50 -1.82 -19.37
C LYS A 220 -5.59 -1.50 -18.34
N GLY A 221 -6.23 -0.34 -18.48
CA GLY A 221 -7.33 0.07 -17.60
C GLY A 221 -8.45 -0.96 -17.47
N PHE A 222 -9.31 -0.77 -16.46
CA PHE A 222 -10.29 -1.74 -15.97
C PHE A 222 -11.09 -2.49 -17.06
N PHE A 223 -11.58 -1.81 -18.10
CA PHE A 223 -12.40 -2.43 -19.15
C PHE A 223 -11.67 -3.52 -19.93
N ALA A 224 -10.42 -3.26 -20.34
CA ALA A 224 -9.61 -4.24 -21.05
C ALA A 224 -9.23 -5.44 -20.19
N PHE A 225 -9.08 -5.24 -18.88
CA PHE A 225 -8.88 -6.32 -17.91
C PHE A 225 -10.15 -7.15 -17.74
N LYS A 226 -11.31 -6.49 -17.52
CA LYS A 226 -12.62 -7.12 -17.33
C LYS A 226 -12.95 -8.11 -18.45
N ASP A 227 -12.68 -7.76 -19.71
CA ASP A 227 -12.93 -8.63 -20.86
C ASP A 227 -12.14 -9.96 -20.83
N LYS A 228 -11.07 -10.04 -20.03
CA LYS A 228 -10.21 -11.24 -19.88
C LYS A 228 -10.59 -12.12 -18.69
N VAL A 229 -11.45 -11.65 -17.79
CA VAL A 229 -11.77 -12.33 -16.52
C VAL A 229 -12.75 -13.50 -16.68
N PRO A 230 -13.88 -13.41 -17.42
CA PRO A 230 -14.90 -14.46 -17.45
C PRO A 230 -14.38 -15.84 -17.86
N PRO A 231 -13.52 -16.00 -18.88
CA PRO A 231 -12.99 -17.32 -19.24
C PRO A 231 -12.18 -17.99 -18.13
N ILE A 232 -11.54 -17.21 -17.25
CA ILE A 232 -10.77 -17.74 -16.13
C ILE A 232 -11.72 -18.18 -15.02
N LEU A 233 -12.73 -17.36 -14.71
CA LEU A 233 -13.74 -17.74 -13.71
C LEU A 233 -14.48 -19.03 -14.09
N ALA A 234 -14.76 -19.23 -15.39
CA ALA A 234 -15.40 -20.44 -15.88
C ALA A 234 -14.50 -21.69 -15.70
N GLN A 235 -13.19 -21.54 -15.87
CA GLN A 235 -12.23 -22.63 -15.61
C GLN A 235 -12.17 -23.03 -14.13
N GLU A 236 -12.46 -22.09 -13.24
CA GLU A 236 -12.54 -22.31 -11.78
C GLU A 236 -13.95 -22.69 -11.30
N GLY A 237 -14.91 -22.87 -12.21
CA GLY A 237 -16.29 -23.25 -11.87
C GLY A 237 -17.10 -22.14 -11.18
N LEU A 238 -16.71 -20.88 -11.34
CA LEU A 238 -17.37 -19.72 -10.72
C LEU A 238 -18.38 -19.00 -11.65
N CYS A 239 -18.50 -19.43 -12.91
CA CYS A 239 -19.50 -18.93 -13.86
C CYS A 239 -19.78 -19.91 -15.02
#